data_AF-A0AAJ3JR22-F1
#
_entry.id   AF-A0AAJ3JR22-F1
#
_cell.length_a   1.000
_cell.length_b   1.000
_cell.length_c   1.000
_cell.angle_alpha   90.00
_cell.angle_beta   90.00
_cell.angle_gamma   90.00
#
_symmetry.space_group_name_H-M   'P 1'
#
loop_
_entity.id
_entity.type
_entity.pdbx_description
1 polymer ?
#
loop_
_entity_poly.entity_id
_entity_poly.type
_entity_poly.pdbx_seq_one_letter_code
_entity_poly.pdbx_strand_id
1 'polypeptide(L)'
;MHSAPALPKVSRPRWPRQFAQLILAAGDDAARAVLWAKVPADWRELVQLHIAQADGRIEQHVRQQEKLRPAVRTITPTFAEYRAPVHVPGNAVVAAQHLAALRAAIHSPRVSQ
;
A
#
# COMPACT_ATOMS: atom_id res chain seq x y z
N MET A 1 13.59 19.13 -0.67
CA MET A 1 13.15 18.47 -1.92
C MET A 1 13.70 17.06 -1.91
N HIS A 2 12.84 16.03 -1.78
CA HIS A 2 13.28 14.64 -1.77
C HIS A 2 13.21 14.10 -3.20
N SER A 3 14.37 13.90 -3.81
CA SER A 3 14.49 13.32 -5.15
C SER A 3 13.96 11.88 -5.12
N ALA A 4 12.97 11.59 -5.96
CA ALA A 4 12.47 10.24 -6.16
C ALA A 4 13.61 9.30 -6.61
N PRO A 5 13.67 8.04 -6.13
CA PRO A 5 14.70 7.10 -6.55
C PRO A 5 14.57 6.85 -8.06
N ALA A 6 15.70 6.97 -8.76
CA ALA A 6 15.77 6.79 -10.20
C ALA A 6 15.21 5.41 -10.59
N LEU A 7 14.27 5.39 -11.55
CA LEU A 7 13.79 4.17 -12.18
C LEU A 7 14.99 3.35 -12.68
N PRO A 8 15.10 2.05 -12.32
CA PRO A 8 16.22 1.24 -12.74
C PRO A 8 16.25 1.18 -14.27
N LYS A 9 17.39 1.55 -14.87
CA LYS A 9 17.66 1.38 -16.30
C LYS A 9 17.39 -0.08 -16.65
N VAL A 10 16.38 -0.32 -17.49
CA VAL A 10 15.98 -1.66 -17.93
C VAL A 10 17.06 -2.21 -18.86
N SER A 11 18.07 -2.86 -18.28
CA SER A 11 19.07 -3.60 -19.04
C SER A 11 18.42 -4.86 -19.61
N ARG A 12 18.72 -5.17 -20.86
CA ARG A 12 18.28 -6.45 -21.44
C ARG A 12 18.88 -7.58 -20.59
N PRO A 13 18.06 -8.52 -20.10
CA PRO A 13 18.55 -9.64 -19.30
C PRO A 13 19.58 -10.43 -20.11
N ARG A 14 20.76 -10.65 -19.52
CA ARG A 14 21.86 -11.38 -20.14
C ARG A 14 21.78 -12.89 -19.92
N TRP A 15 20.93 -13.32 -19.00
CA TRP A 15 20.87 -14.70 -18.52
C TRP A 15 19.42 -15.20 -18.40
N PRO A 16 19.16 -16.50 -18.61
CA PRO A 16 17.83 -17.10 -18.46
C PRO A 16 17.20 -16.80 -17.09
N ARG A 17 18.02 -16.84 -16.02
CA ARG A 17 17.58 -16.57 -14.65
C ARG A 17 17.08 -15.14 -14.43
N GLN A 18 17.68 -14.16 -15.09
CA GLN A 18 17.22 -12.76 -15.04
C GLN A 18 15.90 -12.59 -15.78
N PHE A 19 15.72 -13.30 -16.91
CA PHE A 19 14.44 -13.35 -17.61
C PHE A 19 13.33 -13.95 -16.74
N ALA A 20 13.61 -15.07 -16.07
CA ALA A 20 12.68 -15.70 -15.13
C ALA A 20 12.28 -14.73 -14.00
N GLN A 21 13.25 -13.99 -13.43
CA GLN A 21 12.98 -12.97 -12.41
C GLN A 21 12.10 -11.83 -12.93
N LEU A 22 12.31 -11.37 -14.17
CA LEU A 22 11.45 -10.35 -14.78
C LEU A 22 10.02 -10.87 -15.00
N ILE A 23 9.87 -12.12 -15.44
CA ILE A 23 8.55 -12.76 -15.62
C ILE A 23 7.83 -12.93 -14.26
N LEU A 24 8.56 -13.22 -13.19
CA LEU A 24 7.99 -13.31 -11.84
C LEU A 24 7.62 -11.93 -11.28
N ALA A 25 8.42 -10.89 -11.57
CA ALA A 25 8.19 -9.53 -11.09
C ALA A 25 7.11 -8.77 -11.87
N ALA A 26 6.69 -9.26 -13.04
CA ALA A 26 5.82 -8.53 -13.97
C ALA A 26 4.41 -8.26 -13.41
N GLY A 27 3.94 -9.03 -12.41
CA GLY A 27 2.65 -8.85 -11.72
C GLY A 27 1.40 -9.11 -12.58
N ASP A 28 1.37 -8.56 -13.80
CA ASP A 28 0.29 -8.64 -14.77
C ASP A 28 0.49 -9.80 -15.77
N ASP A 29 -0.56 -10.58 -16.02
CA ASP A 29 -0.52 -11.71 -16.95
C ASP A 29 -0.24 -11.28 -18.40
N ALA A 30 -0.73 -10.11 -18.82
CA ALA A 30 -0.45 -9.54 -20.13
C ALA A 30 1.04 -9.21 -20.30
N ALA A 31 1.67 -8.64 -19.27
CA ALA A 31 3.09 -8.33 -19.29
C ALA A 31 3.95 -9.61 -19.30
N ARG A 32 3.52 -10.66 -18.57
CA ARG A 32 4.18 -11.98 -18.58
C ARG A 32 4.16 -12.61 -19.97
N ALA A 33 3.03 -12.56 -20.68
CA ALA A 33 2.92 -13.10 -22.04
C ALA A 33 3.88 -12.40 -23.02
N VAL A 34 4.00 -11.07 -22.93
CA VAL A 34 4.94 -10.28 -23.75
C VAL A 34 6.38 -10.66 -23.44
N LEU A 35 6.73 -10.88 -22.17
CA LEU A 35 8.07 -11.30 -21.77
C LEU A 35 8.39 -12.71 -22.27
N TRP A 36 7.44 -13.65 -22.19
CA TRP A 36 7.56 -15.00 -22.75
C TRP A 36 7.81 -15.01 -24.25
N ALA A 37 7.13 -14.14 -25.00
CA ALA A 37 7.35 -13.99 -26.44
C ALA A 37 8.77 -13.52 -26.79
N LYS A 38 9.45 -12.83 -25.86
CA LYS A 38 10.82 -12.32 -26.03
C LYS A 38 11.90 -13.29 -25.55
N VAL A 39 11.54 -14.45 -24.97
CA VAL A 39 12.50 -15.44 -24.50
C VAL A 39 13.08 -16.21 -25.71
N PRO A 40 14.42 -16.28 -25.86
CA PRO A 40 15.07 -17.13 -26.85
C PRO A 40 14.64 -18.61 -26.72
N ALA A 41 14.45 -19.31 -27.84
CA ALA A 41 13.96 -20.70 -27.85
C ALA A 41 14.81 -21.62 -26.96
N ASP A 42 16.13 -21.52 -27.08
CA ASP A 42 17.11 -22.33 -26.33
C ASP A 42 17.04 -22.13 -24.81
N TRP A 43 16.43 -21.02 -24.35
CA TRP A 43 16.35 -20.67 -22.94
C TRP A 43 14.99 -20.98 -22.31
N ARG A 44 13.97 -21.33 -23.11
CA ARG A 44 12.60 -21.50 -22.60
C ARG A 44 12.52 -22.56 -21.51
N GLU A 45 13.13 -23.72 -21.73
CA GLU A 45 13.13 -24.81 -20.76
C GLU A 45 13.81 -24.41 -19.44
N LEU A 46 14.96 -23.72 -19.53
CA LEU A 46 15.68 -23.23 -18.35
C LEU A 46 14.89 -22.16 -17.61
N VAL A 47 14.21 -21.27 -18.32
CA VAL A 47 13.35 -20.23 -17.71
C VAL A 47 12.16 -20.87 -17.01
N GLN A 48 11.50 -21.86 -17.63
CA GLN A 48 10.41 -22.61 -16.99
C GLN A 48 10.86 -23.28 -15.70
N LEU A 49 12.03 -23.94 -15.73
CA LEU A 49 12.59 -24.60 -14.55
C LEU A 49 12.90 -23.61 -13.42
N HIS A 50 13.43 -22.43 -13.75
CA HIS A 50 13.69 -21.39 -12.74
C HIS A 50 12.41 -20.81 -12.15
N ILE A 51 11.36 -20.66 -12.95
CA ILE A 51 10.04 -20.20 -12.48
C ILE A 51 9.45 -21.24 -11.52
N ALA A 52 9.42 -22.52 -11.90
CA ALA A 52 8.94 -23.60 -11.05
C ALA A 52 9.70 -23.69 -9.72
N GLN A 53 11.02 -23.50 -9.74
CA GLN A 53 11.82 -23.45 -8.51
C GLN A 53 11.50 -22.23 -7.63
N ALA A 54 11.20 -21.08 -8.24
CA ALA A 54 10.82 -19.89 -7.49
C ALA A 54 9.46 -20.05 -6.83
N ASP A 55 8.48 -20.60 -7.55
CA ASP A 55 7.15 -20.89 -7.03
C ASP A 55 7.24 -21.86 -5.84
N GLY A 56 8.02 -22.94 -5.96
CA GLY A 56 8.24 -23.88 -4.84
C GLY A 56 8.89 -23.23 -3.61
N ARG A 57 9.76 -22.22 -3.77
CA ARG A 57 10.32 -21.45 -2.65
C ARG A 57 9.30 -20.53 -2.00
N ILE A 58 8.44 -19.89 -2.82
CA ILE A 58 7.36 -19.04 -2.33
C ILE A 58 6.37 -19.87 -1.53
N GLU A 59 5.96 -21.03 -2.04
CA GLU A 59 5.09 -21.98 -1.33
C GLU A 59 5.68 -22.42 0.01
N GLN A 60 6.97 -22.79 0.03
CA GLN A 60 7.66 -23.14 1.27
C GLN A 60 7.68 -21.97 2.26
N HIS A 61 7.93 -20.76 1.78
CA HIS A 61 7.94 -19.57 2.61
C HIS A 61 6.56 -19.26 3.20
N VAL A 62 5.51 -19.29 2.38
CA VAL A 62 4.12 -19.12 2.83
C VAL A 62 3.77 -20.19 3.85
N ARG A 63 4.09 -21.45 3.58
CA ARG A 63 3.84 -22.56 4.51
C ARG A 63 4.57 -22.40 5.84
N GLN A 64 5.79 -21.82 5.83
CA GLN A 64 6.51 -21.51 7.06
C GLN A 64 5.87 -20.35 7.82
N GLN A 65 5.42 -19.31 7.13
CA GLN A 65 4.70 -18.19 7.76
C GLN A 65 3.35 -18.61 8.33
N GLU A 66 2.62 -19.50 7.64
CA GLU A 66 1.35 -20.03 8.11
C GLU A 66 1.47 -20.81 9.41
N LYS A 67 2.59 -21.51 9.65
CA LYS A 67 2.86 -22.17 10.94
C LYS A 67 2.93 -21.17 12.11
N LEU A 68 3.33 -19.94 11.83
CA LEU A 68 3.44 -18.87 12.82
C LEU A 68 2.15 -18.04 12.92
N ARG A 69 1.15 -18.33 12.08
CA ARG A 69 -0.10 -17.58 12.07
C ARG A 69 -0.87 -17.88 13.36
N PRO A 70 -1.25 -16.84 14.13
CA PRO A 70 -2.11 -17.02 15.29
C PRO A 70 -3.41 -17.72 14.89
N ALA A 71 -3.92 -18.60 15.76
CA ALA A 71 -5.21 -19.27 15.53
C ALA A 71 -6.28 -18.21 15.22
N VAL A 72 -6.83 -18.26 14.01
CA VAL A 72 -7.91 -17.38 13.60
C VAL A 72 -9.11 -17.72 14.48
N ARG A 73 -9.36 -16.90 15.49
CA ARG A 73 -10.66 -16.89 16.14
C ARG A 73 -11.64 -16.45 15.06
N THR A 74 -12.49 -17.36 14.61
CA THR A 74 -13.66 -17.08 13.78
C THR A 74 -14.62 -16.22 14.58
N ILE A 75 -14.26 -14.96 14.77
CA ILE A 75 -15.17 -13.92 15.21
C ILE A 75 -16.04 -13.67 13.99
N THR A 76 -17.36 -13.86 14.13
CA THR A 76 -18.34 -13.53 13.11
C THR A 76 -18.00 -12.14 12.55
N PRO A 77 -17.84 -11.97 11.23
CA PRO A 77 -17.51 -10.66 10.66
C PRO A 77 -18.54 -9.67 11.18
N THR A 78 -18.09 -8.78 12.05
CA THR A 78 -18.97 -7.79 12.67
C THR A 78 -19.14 -6.70 11.64
N PHE A 79 -20.16 -6.84 10.80
CA PHE A 79 -20.65 -5.76 9.96
C PHE A 79 -21.32 -4.74 10.88
N ALA A 80 -20.51 -3.85 11.46
CA ALA A 80 -21.03 -2.71 12.19
C ALA A 80 -21.63 -1.75 11.15
N GLU A 81 -22.93 -1.51 11.24
CA GLU A 81 -23.58 -0.45 10.46
C GLU A 81 -22.89 0.89 10.79
N TYR A 82 -22.55 1.64 9.75
CA TYR A 82 -21.95 2.96 9.92
C TYR A 82 -22.95 3.87 10.65
N ARG A 83 -22.67 4.16 11.92
CA ARG A 83 -23.43 5.14 12.69
C ARG A 83 -22.81 6.51 12.48
N ALA A 84 -23.55 7.41 11.83
CA ALA A 84 -23.15 8.80 11.69
C ALA A 84 -22.90 9.41 13.09
N PRO A 85 -21.83 10.22 13.28
CA PRO A 85 -21.56 10.86 14.55
C PRO A 85 -22.76 11.73 14.96
N VAL A 86 -23.17 11.60 16.23
CA VAL A 86 -24.28 12.39 16.78
C VAL A 86 -23.83 13.85 16.83
N HIS A 87 -24.58 14.73 16.16
CA HIS A 87 -24.37 16.17 16.28
C HIS A 87 -24.69 16.59 17.71
N VAL A 88 -23.65 16.97 18.46
CA VAL A 88 -23.79 17.60 19.77
C VAL A 88 -23.80 19.11 19.53
N PRO A 89 -24.94 19.80 19.71
CA PRO A 89 -24.95 21.25 19.60
C PRO A 89 -24.03 21.83 20.69
N GLY A 90 -23.14 22.73 20.29
CA GLY A 90 -22.31 23.47 21.24
C GLY A 90 -23.18 24.26 22.21
N ASN A 91 -22.68 24.50 23.43
CA ASN A 91 -23.42 25.28 24.42
C ASN A 91 -23.56 26.74 23.94
N ALA A 92 -24.78 27.12 23.55
CA ALA A 92 -25.08 28.45 23.01
C ALA A 92 -24.72 29.59 23.97
N VAL A 93 -24.78 29.35 25.29
CA VAL A 93 -24.40 30.33 26.31
C VAL A 93 -22.89 30.57 26.28
N VAL A 94 -22.10 29.50 26.17
CA VAL A 94 -20.63 29.58 26.09
C VAL A 94 -20.22 30.26 24.79
N ALA A 95 -20.84 29.89 23.66
CA ALA A 95 -20.61 30.56 22.38
C ALA A 95 -20.94 32.06 22.42
N ALA A 96 -22.05 32.45 23.06
CA ALA A 96 -22.42 33.86 23.23
C ALA A 96 -21.42 34.62 24.10
N GLN A 97 -20.93 34.02 25.19
CA GLN A 97 -19.89 34.60 26.05
C GLN A 97 -18.57 34.81 25.30
N HIS A 98 -18.11 33.82 24.53
CA HIS A 98 -16.90 33.96 23.71
C HIS A 98 -17.06 35.03 22.63
N LEU A 99 -18.22 35.12 22.00
CA LEU A 99 -18.51 36.13 20.98
C LEU A 99 -18.58 37.54 21.59
N ALA A 100 -19.17 37.69 22.78
CA ALA A 100 -19.16 38.95 23.52
C ALA A 100 -17.73 39.36 23.92
N ALA A 101 -16.92 38.42 24.40
CA ALA A 101 -15.51 38.66 24.75
C ALA A 101 -14.67 39.09 23.53
N LEU A 102 -14.87 38.46 22.37
CA LEU A 102 -14.19 38.84 21.12
C LEU A 102 -14.59 40.23 20.65
N ARG A 103 -15.88 40.58 20.73
CA ARG A 103 -16.36 41.94 20.41
C ARG A 103 -15.76 42.96 21.37
N ALA A 104 -15.71 42.66 22.67
CA ALA A 104 -15.08 43.53 23.66
C ALA A 104 -13.58 43.72 23.37
N ALA A 105 -12.86 42.68 22.94
CA ALA A 105 -11.44 42.78 22.57
C ALA A 105 -11.20 43.65 21.32
N ILE A 106 -12.12 43.63 20.34
CA ILE A 106 -12.05 44.47 19.14
C ILE A 106 -12.37 45.95 19.47
N HIS A 107 -13.33 46.18 20.37
CA HIS A 107 -13.72 47.53 20.80
C HIS A 107 -12.88 48.07 21.97
N SER A 108 -11.95 47.27 22.49
CA SER A 108 -10.99 47.74 23.49
C SER A 108 -10.01 48.70 22.81
N PRO A 109 -9.84 49.93 23.33
CA PRO A 109 -8.86 50.86 22.77
C PRO A 109 -7.48 50.20 22.86
N ARG A 110 -6.75 50.14 21.73
CA ARG A 110 -5.33 49.79 21.74
C ARG A 110 -4.60 50.83 22.59
N VAL A 111 -4.34 50.50 23.84
CA VAL A 111 -3.36 51.24 24.65
C VAL A 111 -2.02 51.06 23.96
N SER A 112 -1.59 52.12 23.28
CA SER A 112 -0.25 52.23 22.73
C SER A 112 0.59 52.86 23.83
N GLN A 113 1.41 52.01 24.46
CA GLN A 113 2.49 52.33 25.42
C GLN A 113 2.07 52.91 26.77
#